data_AF-A0A4R8G452-F1
#
_entry.id   AF-A0A4R8G452-F1
#
_cell.length_a   1.000
_cell.length_b   1.000
_cell.length_c   1.000
_cell.angle_alpha   90.00
_cell.angle_beta   90.00
_cell.angle_gamma   90.00
#
_symmetry.space_group_name_H-M   'P 1'
#
loop_
_entity.id
_entity.type
_entity.pdbx_description
1 polymer ?
#
loop_
_entity_poly.entity_id
_entity_poly.type
_entity_poly.pdbx_seq_one_letter_code
_entity_poly.pdbx_strand_id
1 'polypeptide(L)'
;MKYIYKLFYFLKKRHLLSKKRFRKIILYIFKHLELFSEDLAFFIQGKKIFVFLSLIFTIIFLLAEFSFTFLILKGLGYSISFYQIITMQILVVFIMYFAPTPGAAGIAEGGYSLLFARFVAKKDLFPLLFYWRFFSKYIGIFIGIFDFFYLIIRGGIKDEE
;
A
#
# COMPACT_ATOMS: atom_id res chain seq x y z
N MET A 1 6.85 15.69 -17.36
CA MET A 1 7.09 14.99 -18.64
C MET A 1 8.50 15.14 -19.20
N LYS A 2 9.03 16.35 -19.46
CA LYS A 2 10.41 16.55 -19.98
C LYS A 2 11.50 15.86 -19.13
N TYR A 3 11.35 15.84 -17.80
CA TYR A 3 12.33 15.24 -16.88
C TYR A 3 12.37 13.71 -16.93
N ILE A 4 11.21 13.05 -17.02
CA ILE A 4 11.11 11.58 -17.15
C ILE A 4 11.77 11.15 -18.47
N TYR A 5 11.45 11.84 -19.57
CA TYR A 5 12.09 11.57 -20.85
C TYR A 5 13.62 11.80 -20.81
N LYS A 6 14.09 12.87 -20.16
CA LYS A 6 15.53 13.13 -19.96
C LYS A 6 16.21 12.03 -19.13
N LEU A 7 15.57 11.53 -18.06
CA LEU A 7 16.11 10.46 -17.23
C LEU A 7 16.27 9.15 -18.01
N PHE A 8 15.22 8.71 -18.70
CA PHE A 8 15.32 7.48 -19.50
C PHE A 8 16.27 7.67 -20.70
N TYR A 9 16.32 8.86 -21.30
CA TYR A 9 17.27 9.16 -22.37
C TYR A 9 18.71 9.12 -21.86
N PHE A 10 18.96 9.59 -20.63
CA PHE A 10 20.24 9.45 -19.95
C PHE A 10 20.60 7.97 -19.72
N LEU A 11 19.66 7.14 -19.26
CA LEU A 11 19.86 5.69 -19.09
C LEU A 11 20.15 4.97 -20.42
N LYS A 12 19.48 5.38 -21.51
CA LYS A 12 19.81 4.93 -22.87
C LYS A 12 21.20 5.39 -23.30
N LYS A 13 21.58 6.65 -23.05
CA LYS A 13 22.89 7.22 -23.39
C LYS A 13 24.03 6.48 -22.68
N ARG A 14 23.77 5.93 -21.48
CA ARG A 14 24.70 5.08 -20.72
C ARG A 14 24.72 3.60 -21.18
N HIS A 15 24.09 3.26 -22.32
CA HIS A 15 23.97 1.88 -22.84
C HIS A 15 23.29 0.85 -21.91
N LEU A 16 22.76 1.26 -20.77
CA LEU A 16 22.06 0.40 -19.80
C LEU A 16 20.71 -0.11 -20.33
N LEU A 17 20.17 0.52 -21.39
CA LEU A 17 18.89 0.16 -22.01
C LEU A 17 19.01 0.10 -23.53
N SER A 18 18.67 -1.05 -24.11
CA SER A 18 18.52 -1.21 -25.56
C SER A 18 17.43 -0.29 -26.12
N LYS A 19 17.61 0.20 -27.36
CA LYS A 19 16.64 1.07 -28.06
C LYS A 19 15.21 0.48 -28.07
N LYS A 20 15.09 -0.84 -28.22
CA LYS A 20 13.79 -1.55 -28.19
C LYS A 20 13.14 -1.51 -26.80
N ARG A 21 13.91 -1.81 -25.74
CA ARG A 21 13.42 -1.79 -24.35
C ARG A 21 13.05 -0.38 -23.90
N PHE A 22 13.86 0.61 -24.22
CA PHE A 22 13.57 2.02 -23.93
C PHE A 22 12.23 2.46 -24.54
N ARG A 23 12.00 2.16 -25.83
CA ARG A 23 10.71 2.49 -26.49
C ARG A 23 9.53 1.79 -25.82
N LYS A 24 9.66 0.49 -25.51
CA LYS A 24 8.57 -0.29 -24.88
C LYS A 24 8.21 0.26 -23.49
N ILE A 25 9.21 0.56 -22.66
CA ILE A 25 9.00 1.11 -21.30
C ILE A 25 8.34 2.48 -21.37
N ILE A 26 8.85 3.37 -22.23
CA ILE A 26 8.29 4.71 -22.39
C ILE A 26 6.83 4.64 -22.86
N LEU A 27 6.53 3.85 -23.90
CA LEU A 27 5.16 3.67 -24.39
C LEU A 27 4.24 3.08 -23.32
N TYR A 28 4.72 2.11 -22.54
CA TYR A 28 3.95 1.51 -21.45
C TYR A 28 3.60 2.53 -20.36
N ILE A 29 4.60 3.31 -19.92
CA ILE A 29 4.42 4.36 -18.91
C ILE A 29 3.45 5.43 -19.42
N PHE A 30 3.62 5.90 -20.65
CA PHE A 30 2.72 6.91 -21.23
C PHE A 30 1.28 6.41 -21.31
N LYS A 31 1.07 5.19 -21.83
CA LYS A 31 -0.27 4.58 -21.90
C LYS A 31 -0.92 4.49 -20.52
N HIS A 32 -0.18 4.06 -19.49
CA HIS A 32 -0.74 3.94 -18.13
C HIS A 32 -0.98 5.29 -17.47
N LEU A 33 -0.15 6.30 -17.76
CA LEU A 33 -0.36 7.66 -17.25
C LEU A 33 -1.58 8.31 -17.89
N GLU A 34 -1.80 8.09 -19.19
CA GLU A 34 -3.02 8.55 -19.89
C GLU A 34 -4.26 7.89 -19.30
N LEU A 35 -4.28 6.55 -19.21
CA LEU A 35 -5.38 5.80 -18.59
C LEU A 35 -5.66 6.27 -17.16
N PHE A 36 -4.63 6.39 -16.32
CA PHE A 36 -4.79 6.91 -14.96
C PHE A 36 -5.37 8.33 -14.93
N SER A 37 -4.93 9.19 -15.85
CA SER A 37 -5.42 10.57 -15.92
C SER A 37 -6.87 10.64 -16.36
N GLU A 38 -7.27 9.78 -17.30
CA GLU A 38 -8.65 9.60 -17.74
C GLU A 38 -9.53 9.09 -16.59
N ASP A 39 -9.11 8.04 -15.90
CA ASP A 39 -9.83 7.47 -14.75
C ASP A 39 -9.96 8.47 -13.60
N LEU A 40 -8.90 9.22 -13.30
CA LEU A 40 -8.92 10.26 -12.28
C LEU A 40 -9.87 11.40 -12.68
N ALA A 41 -9.84 11.82 -13.95
CA ALA A 41 -10.76 12.83 -14.47
C ALA A 41 -12.21 12.36 -14.36
N PHE A 42 -12.49 11.11 -14.74
CA PHE A 42 -13.80 10.49 -14.61
C PHE A 42 -14.28 10.46 -13.15
N PHE A 43 -13.40 10.05 -12.23
CA PHE A 43 -13.68 10.05 -10.80
C PHE A 43 -14.04 11.44 -10.26
N ILE A 44 -13.26 12.47 -10.60
CA ILE A 44 -13.47 13.85 -10.12
C ILE A 44 -14.72 14.49 -10.76
N GLN A 45 -15.07 14.11 -11.99
CA GLN A 45 -16.28 14.58 -12.68
C GLN A 45 -17.58 14.02 -12.11
N GLY A 46 -17.51 13.00 -11.24
CA GLY A 46 -18.66 12.47 -10.52
C GLY A 46 -19.34 13.49 -9.61
N LYS A 47 -20.42 13.07 -8.93
CA LYS A 47 -21.11 13.95 -7.98
C LYS A 47 -20.12 14.37 -6.86
N LYS A 48 -19.91 15.68 -6.72
CA LYS A 48 -18.91 16.26 -5.79
C LYS A 48 -19.04 15.73 -4.36
N ILE A 49 -20.27 15.45 -3.90
CA ILE A 49 -20.52 14.88 -2.58
C ILE A 49 -19.85 13.51 -2.40
N PHE A 50 -19.92 12.64 -3.42
CA PHE A 50 -19.30 11.30 -3.35
C PHE A 50 -17.77 11.37 -3.45
N VAL A 51 -17.24 12.29 -4.28
CA VAL A 51 -15.79 12.56 -4.33
C VAL A 51 -15.30 13.03 -2.95
N PHE A 52 -15.98 13.99 -2.33
CA PHE A 52 -15.62 14.48 -1.00
C PHE A 52 -15.73 13.40 0.08
N LEU A 53 -16.83 12.64 0.11
CA LEU A 53 -17.02 11.52 1.03
C LEU A 53 -15.92 10.48 0.88
N SER A 54 -15.53 10.14 -0.35
CA SER A 54 -14.47 9.16 -0.60
C SER A 54 -13.12 9.62 -0.01
N LEU A 55 -12.79 10.91 -0.11
CA LEU A 55 -11.58 11.47 0.49
C LEU A 55 -11.64 11.41 2.01
N ILE A 56 -12.78 11.78 2.62
CA ILE A 56 -12.98 11.67 4.07
C ILE A 56 -12.85 10.22 4.53
N PHE A 57 -13.55 9.29 3.89
CA PHE A 57 -13.48 7.87 4.26
C PHE A 57 -12.07 7.31 4.07
N THR A 58 -11.33 7.76 3.06
CA THR A 58 -9.92 7.38 2.89
C THR A 58 -9.06 7.89 4.05
N ILE A 59 -9.25 9.13 4.50
CA ILE A 59 -8.53 9.68 5.65
C ILE A 59 -8.87 8.91 6.93
N ILE A 60 -10.15 8.65 7.18
CA ILE A 60 -10.61 7.88 8.35
C ILE A 60 -10.04 6.47 8.32
N PHE A 61 -10.08 5.81 7.16
CA PHE A 61 -9.51 4.48 6.94
C PHE A 61 -8.02 4.46 7.25
N LEU A 62 -7.24 5.41 6.70
CA LEU A 62 -5.80 5.49 6.96
C LEU A 62 -5.49 5.77 8.44
N LEU A 63 -6.26 6.65 9.10
CA LEU A 63 -6.10 6.92 10.52
C LEU A 63 -6.41 5.69 11.37
N ALA A 64 -7.44 4.93 11.03
CA ALA A 64 -7.76 3.66 11.68
C ALA A 64 -6.63 2.63 11.46
N GLU A 65 -6.13 2.49 10.23
CA GLU A 65 -5.02 1.60 9.90
C GLU A 65 -3.73 1.94 10.68
N PHE A 66 -3.39 3.23 10.78
CA PHE A 66 -2.20 3.68 11.50
C PHE A 66 -2.34 3.56 13.02
N SER A 67 -3.57 3.65 13.54
CA SER A 67 -3.86 3.51 14.96
C SER A 67 -3.51 2.13 15.52
N PHE A 68 -3.54 1.06 14.71
CA PHE A 68 -3.10 -0.26 15.16
C PHE A 68 -1.65 -0.25 15.66
N THR A 69 -0.72 0.36 14.93
CA THR A 69 0.69 0.45 15.37
C THR A 69 0.80 1.26 16.66
N PHE A 70 0.03 2.33 16.82
CA PHE A 70 0.02 3.10 18.07
C PHE A 70 -0.45 2.26 19.26
N LEU A 71 -1.55 1.52 19.10
CA LEU A 71 -2.09 0.68 20.16
C LEU A 71 -1.13 -0.45 20.53
N ILE A 72 -0.50 -1.09 19.54
CA ILE A 72 0.50 -2.14 19.77
C ILE A 72 1.70 -1.58 20.53
N LEU A 73 2.26 -0.44 20.11
CA LEU A 73 3.38 0.19 20.79
C LEU A 73 3.05 0.55 22.24
N LYS A 74 1.85 1.09 22.49
CA LYS A 74 1.37 1.36 23.84
C LYS A 74 1.24 0.08 24.67
N GLY A 75 0.72 -1.00 24.08
CA GLY A 75 0.63 -2.32 24.72
C GLY A 75 1.99 -2.96 25.03
N LEU A 76 3.01 -2.67 24.21
CA LEU A 76 4.41 -3.06 24.45
C LEU A 76 5.14 -2.16 25.47
N GLY A 77 4.47 -1.14 26.01
CA GLY A 77 5.01 -0.23 27.02
C GLY A 77 5.76 0.99 26.49
N TYR A 78 5.70 1.27 25.18
CA TYR A 78 6.34 2.44 24.58
C TYR A 78 5.43 3.67 24.62
N SER A 79 5.97 4.80 25.08
CA SER A 79 5.30 6.10 25.13
C SER A 79 5.74 7.00 23.97
N ILE A 80 5.38 6.63 22.73
CA ILE A 80 5.68 7.41 21.53
C ILE A 80 4.43 8.21 21.15
N SER A 81 4.60 9.46 20.72
CA SER A 81 3.45 10.30 20.36
C SER A 81 2.75 9.77 19.11
N PHE A 82 1.42 9.89 19.09
CA PHE A 82 0.61 9.43 17.95
C PHE A 82 1.04 10.08 16.63
N TYR A 83 1.41 11.36 16.65
CA TYR A 83 1.91 12.09 15.49
C TYR A 83 3.21 11.50 14.92
N GLN A 84 4.17 11.13 15.79
CA GLN A 84 5.41 10.49 15.35
C GLN A 84 5.14 9.13 14.69
N ILE A 85 4.20 8.36 15.25
CA ILE A 85 3.81 7.06 14.70
C ILE A 85 3.13 7.22 13.34
N ILE A 86 2.17 8.15 13.20
CA ILE A 86 1.56 8.44 11.89
C ILE A 86 2.61 8.83 10.87
N THR A 87 3.56 9.70 11.23
CA THR A 87 4.62 10.14 10.32
C THR A 87 5.44 8.95 9.81
N MET A 88 5.84 8.04 10.71
CA MET A 88 6.56 6.83 10.32
C MET A 88 5.69 5.89 9.48
N GLN A 89 4.40 5.74 9.81
CA GLN A 89 3.48 4.90 9.05
C GLN A 89 3.23 5.40 7.64
N ILE A 90 3.12 6.72 7.44
CA ILE A 90 3.03 7.31 6.09
C ILE A 90 4.26 6.95 5.27
N LEU A 91 5.46 7.01 5.86
CA LEU A 91 6.71 6.63 5.18
C LEU A 91 6.76 5.14 4.87
N VAL A 92 6.34 4.29 5.81
CA VAL A 92 6.22 2.84 5.60
C VAL A 92 5.33 2.55 4.41
N VAL A 93 4.09 3.09 4.41
CA VAL A 93 3.13 2.85 3.34
C VAL A 93 3.63 3.40 2.01
N PHE A 94 4.25 4.58 2.01
CA PHE A 94 4.87 5.16 0.83
C PHE A 94 5.93 4.24 0.22
N ILE A 95 6.85 3.71 1.03
CA ILE A 95 7.87 2.77 0.59
C ILE A 95 7.23 1.48 0.06
N MET A 96 6.17 0.99 0.73
CA MET A 96 5.46 -0.22 0.33
C MET A 96 4.80 -0.12 -1.04
N TYR A 97 4.36 1.07 -1.48
CA TYR A 97 3.81 1.24 -2.84
C TYR A 97 4.82 0.96 -3.96
N PHE A 98 6.11 1.04 -3.67
CA PHE A 98 7.17 0.71 -4.63
C PHE A 98 7.65 -0.74 -4.52
N ALA A 99 7.08 -1.53 -3.60
CA ALA A 99 7.49 -2.91 -3.43
C ALA A 99 6.98 -3.78 -4.59
N PRO A 100 7.86 -4.50 -5.30
CA PRO A 100 7.45 -5.33 -6.44
C PRO A 100 6.76 -6.63 -6.01
N THR A 101 6.80 -6.96 -4.72
CA THR A 101 6.25 -8.20 -4.16
C THR A 101 4.79 -8.00 -3.71
N PRO A 102 3.90 -8.97 -3.98
CA PRO A 102 2.56 -9.00 -3.37
C PRO A 102 2.65 -8.89 -1.84
N GLY A 103 1.87 -8.00 -1.24
CA GLY A 103 1.89 -7.76 0.21
C GLY A 103 3.13 -7.00 0.73
N ALA A 104 4.02 -6.53 -0.16
CA ALA A 104 5.26 -5.81 0.15
C ALA A 104 6.21 -6.57 1.11
N ALA A 105 6.20 -7.91 1.08
CA ALA A 105 7.12 -8.73 1.88
C ALA A 105 8.60 -8.37 1.60
N GLY A 106 9.46 -8.49 2.61
CA GLY A 106 10.86 -8.03 2.55
C GLY A 106 11.03 -6.51 2.67
N ILE A 107 10.44 -5.72 1.77
CA ILE A 107 10.53 -4.24 1.84
C ILE A 107 9.79 -3.69 3.06
N ALA A 108 8.61 -4.23 3.38
CA ALA A 108 7.90 -3.84 4.59
C ALA A 108 8.61 -4.35 5.86
N GLU A 109 9.24 -5.53 5.84
CA GLU A 109 9.98 -6.06 6.99
C GLU A 109 11.23 -5.21 7.28
N GLY A 110 12.02 -4.93 6.25
CA GLY A 110 13.20 -4.07 6.36
C GLY A 110 12.83 -2.60 6.60
N GLY A 111 11.94 -2.04 5.79
CA GLY A 111 11.55 -0.63 5.84
C GLY A 111 10.87 -0.24 7.15
N TYR A 112 9.94 -1.06 7.63
CA TYR A 112 9.28 -0.84 8.92
C TYR A 112 10.27 -0.96 10.08
N SER A 113 11.09 -2.02 10.09
CA SER A 113 12.11 -2.20 11.12
C SER A 113 13.11 -1.04 11.14
N LEU A 114 13.55 -0.55 9.98
CA LEU A 114 14.48 0.59 9.87
C LEU A 114 13.86 1.89 10.40
N LEU A 115 12.60 2.18 10.05
CA LEU A 115 11.93 3.40 10.49
C LEU A 115 11.61 3.39 11.99
N PHE A 116 11.28 2.22 12.55
CA PHE A 116 10.95 2.06 13.97
C PHE A 116 12.14 1.69 14.88
N ALA A 117 13.30 1.30 14.32
CA ALA A 117 14.48 0.87 15.09
C ALA A 117 15.01 1.90 16.10
N ARG A 118 14.77 3.19 15.86
CA ARG A 118 15.17 4.26 16.77
C ARG A 118 14.20 4.49 17.93
N PHE A 119 12.99 3.96 17.83
CA PHE A 119 11.91 4.18 18.80
C PHE A 119 11.62 2.93 19.63
N VAL A 120 12.00 1.75 19.13
CA VAL A 120 11.60 0.45 19.66
C VAL A 120 12.84 -0.43 19.83
N ALA A 121 12.92 -1.18 20.93
CA ALA A 121 14.01 -2.12 21.13
C ALA A 121 14.01 -3.20 20.05
N LYS A 122 15.20 -3.65 19.63
CA LYS A 122 15.35 -4.64 18.54
C LYS A 122 14.51 -5.91 18.74
N LYS A 123 14.37 -6.36 20.00
CA LYS A 123 13.57 -7.54 20.36
C LYS A 123 12.07 -7.39 20.07
N ASP A 124 11.57 -6.16 20.07
CA ASP A 124 10.13 -5.87 19.93
C ASP A 124 9.76 -5.44 18.50
N LEU A 125 10.73 -5.24 17.60
CA LEU A 125 10.48 -4.86 16.19
C LEU A 125 9.72 -5.93 15.41
N PHE A 126 10.12 -7.20 15.54
CA PHE A 126 9.45 -8.31 14.86
C PHE A 126 8.03 -8.53 15.42
N PRO A 127 7.81 -8.61 16.74
CA PRO A 127 6.47 -8.63 17.32
C PRO A 127 5.59 -7.47 16.85
N LEU A 128 6.12 -6.24 16.85
CA LEU A 128 5.39 -5.06 16.41
C LEU A 128 4.91 -5.18 14.95
N LEU A 129 5.81 -5.56 14.03
CA LEU A 129 5.48 -5.79 12.63
C LEU A 129 4.43 -6.91 12.48
N PHE A 130 4.63 -8.02 13.18
CA PHE A 130 3.72 -9.16 13.12
C PHE A 130 2.32 -8.79 13.59
N TYR A 131 2.18 -8.18 14.77
CA TYR A 131 0.88 -7.76 15.29
C TYR A 131 0.22 -6.72 14.38
N TRP A 132 1.00 -5.77 13.86
CA TRP A 132 0.46 -4.79 12.93
C TRP A 132 -0.14 -5.47 11.70
N ARG A 133 0.56 -6.41 11.05
CA ARG A 133 0.04 -7.18 9.91
C ARG A 133 -1.13 -8.08 10.31
N PHE A 134 -1.06 -8.69 11.48
CA PHE A 134 -2.09 -9.57 11.98
C PHE A 134 -3.43 -8.83 12.08
N PHE A 135 -3.45 -7.70 12.79
CA PHE A 135 -4.67 -6.91 13.01
C PHE A 135 -5.14 -6.18 11.75
N SER A 136 -4.23 -5.64 10.93
CA SER A 136 -4.62 -4.86 9.75
C SER A 136 -4.97 -5.70 8.52
N LYS A 137 -4.35 -6.87 8.34
CA LYS A 137 -4.44 -7.64 7.09
C LYS A 137 -4.87 -9.08 7.32
N TYR A 138 -4.22 -9.79 8.23
CA TYR A 138 -4.45 -11.24 8.34
C TYR A 138 -5.86 -11.56 8.81
N ILE A 139 -6.41 -10.81 9.78
CA ILE A 139 -7.81 -10.96 10.19
C ILE A 139 -8.76 -10.77 8.99
N GLY A 140 -8.58 -9.71 8.20
CA GLY A 140 -9.39 -9.46 7.01
C GLY A 140 -9.28 -10.58 5.97
N ILE A 141 -8.08 -11.12 5.76
CA ILE A 141 -7.86 -12.28 4.89
C ILE A 141 -8.59 -13.50 5.42
N PHE A 142 -8.51 -13.79 6.73
CA PHE A 142 -9.22 -14.91 7.33
C PHE A 142 -10.73 -14.79 7.14
N ILE A 143 -11.32 -13.62 7.43
CA ILE A 143 -12.75 -13.36 7.22
C ILE A 143 -13.11 -13.59 5.74
N GLY A 144 -12.35 -13.00 4.82
CA GLY A 144 -12.59 -13.17 3.39
C GLY A 144 -12.50 -14.62 2.90
N ILE A 145 -11.60 -15.43 3.48
CA ILE A 145 -11.52 -16.87 3.20
C ILE A 145 -12.79 -17.59 3.68
N PHE A 146 -13.25 -17.31 4.90
CA PHE A 146 -14.48 -17.91 5.42
C PHE A 146 -15.71 -17.52 4.57
N ASP A 147 -15.83 -16.25 4.23
CA ASP A 147 -16.92 -15.76 3.37
C ASP A 147 -16.88 -16.40 1.98
N PHE A 148 -15.69 -16.54 1.40
CA PHE A 148 -15.50 -17.19 0.10
C PHE A 148 -15.95 -18.65 0.11
N PHE A 149 -15.52 -19.42 1.12
CA PHE A 149 -15.95 -20.83 1.25
C PHE A 149 -17.44 -20.94 1.56
N TYR A 150 -17.99 -20.07 2.40
CA TYR A 150 -19.42 -20.04 2.67
C TYR A 150 -20.24 -19.79 1.40
N LEU A 151 -19.81 -18.84 0.57
CA LEU A 151 -20.46 -18.53 -0.70
C LEU A 151 -20.36 -19.67 -1.71
N ILE A 152 -19.23 -20.38 -1.80
CA ILE A 152 -19.10 -21.56 -2.66
C ILE A 152 -20.05 -22.67 -2.22
N ILE A 153 -20.06 -23.00 -0.93
CA ILE A 153 -20.90 -24.08 -0.39
C ILE A 153 -22.38 -23.73 -0.62
N ARG A 154 -22.80 -22.48 -0.39
CA ARG A 154 -24.19 -22.06 -0.58
C ARG A 154 -24.57 -21.86 -2.05
N GLY A 155 -23.63 -21.44 -2.89
CA GLY A 155 -23.82 -21.28 -4.33
C GLY A 155 -23.99 -22.62 -5.03
N GLY A 156 -23.20 -23.63 -4.67
CA GLY A 156 -23.33 -24.99 -5.21
C GLY A 156 -24.62 -25.72 -4.81
N ILE A 157 -25.32 -25.26 -3.77
CA ILE A 157 -26.63 -25.82 -3.36
C ILE A 157 -27.79 -25.27 -4.19
N LYS A 158 -27.63 -24.11 -4.86
CA LYS A 158 -28.72 -23.46 -5.61
C LYS A 158 -28.88 -23.95 -7.05
N ASP A 159 -27.92 -24.70 -7.58
CA ASP A 159 -27.94 -25.20 -8.96
C ASP A 159 -28.47 -26.65 -9.07
N GLU A 160 -28.96 -27.24 -7.97
CA GLU A 160 -29.50 -28.63 -7.92
C GLU A 160 -31.03 -28.72 -7.73
N GLU A 161 -31.79 -27.62 -7.83
CA GLU A 161 -33.27 -27.61 -7.88
C GLU A 161 -33.78 -27.05 -9.22
#